data_AF-Q9AIY0-F1
#
_entry.id   AF-Q9AIY0-F1
#
_cell.length_a   1.000
_cell.length_b   1.000
_cell.length_c   1.000
_cell.angle_alpha   90.00
_cell.angle_beta   90.00
_cell.angle_gamma   90.00
#
_symmetry.space_group_name_H-M   'P 1'
#
loop_
_entity.id
_entity.type
_entity.pdbx_description
1 polymer ?
#
loop_
_entity_poly.entity_id
_entity_poly.type
_entity_poly.pdbx_seq_one_letter_code
_entity_poly.pdbx_strand_id
1 'polypeptide(L)'
;IELYKKIVKKINFFFGLKLLKNKFIITNKILYSFDKKKMSKTNKNDLFIFSNFKKIFFFLKKFKNTKKKKNQYLIFSLSILTNNYIKKFFFKKKINIFLLKISEIIYYNFFSLKYFFLKYIKFINKIIFKLNFNNNYLNNILNYNINNILNYINL
;
A
#
# COMPACT_ATOMS: atom_id res chain seq x y z
N ILE A 1 16.05 -3.77 14.51
CA ILE A 1 16.92 -3.81 13.31
C ILE A 1 17.04 -5.23 12.74
N GLU A 2 17.27 -6.26 13.56
CA GLU A 2 17.38 -7.65 13.10
C GLU A 2 16.12 -8.22 12.44
N LEU A 3 14.95 -7.98 13.02
CA LEU A 3 13.68 -8.46 12.46
C LEU A 3 13.48 -7.94 11.02
N TYR A 4 13.81 -6.68 10.79
CA TYR A 4 13.80 -6.06 9.46
C TYR A 4 14.79 -6.74 8.51
N LYS A 5 16.04 -6.97 8.94
CA LYS A 5 17.03 -7.70 8.13
C LYS A 5 16.55 -9.12 7.77
N LYS A 6 15.89 -9.83 8.70
CA LYS A 6 15.30 -11.16 8.46
C LYS A 6 14.17 -11.10 7.42
N ILE A 7 13.27 -10.12 7.54
CA ILE A 7 12.16 -9.93 6.58
C ILE A 7 12.71 -9.57 5.19
N VAL A 8 13.62 -8.61 5.09
CA VAL A 8 14.24 -8.20 3.80
C VAL A 8 14.97 -9.37 3.15
N LYS A 9 15.73 -10.17 3.91
CA LYS A 9 16.38 -11.37 3.39
C LYS A 9 15.37 -12.38 2.84
N LYS A 10 14.30 -12.68 3.59
CA LYS A 10 13.27 -13.62 3.13
C LYS A 10 12.58 -13.13 1.85
N ILE A 11 12.25 -11.86 1.78
CA ILE A 11 11.61 -11.27 0.60
C ILE A 11 12.61 -11.29 -0.58
N ASN A 12 13.85 -10.83 -0.40
CA ASN A 12 14.85 -10.86 -1.49
C ASN A 12 15.12 -12.28 -2.02
N PHE A 13 15.18 -13.27 -1.12
CA PHE A 13 15.31 -14.68 -1.48
C PHE A 13 14.11 -15.15 -2.31
N PHE A 14 12.88 -14.84 -1.88
CA PHE A 14 11.67 -15.27 -2.57
C PHE A 14 11.46 -14.61 -3.94
N PHE A 15 11.88 -13.35 -4.09
CA PHE A 15 11.62 -12.56 -5.29
C PHE A 15 12.79 -12.54 -6.29
N GLY A 16 13.97 -13.07 -5.93
CA GLY A 16 15.16 -13.05 -6.80
C GLY A 16 15.67 -11.64 -7.14
N LEU A 17 15.17 -10.63 -6.44
CA LEU A 17 15.52 -9.23 -6.60
C LEU A 17 16.17 -8.74 -5.31
N LYS A 18 17.26 -7.98 -5.40
CA LYS A 18 17.62 -7.02 -4.35
C LYS A 18 16.50 -5.97 -4.35
N LEU A 19 15.42 -6.20 -3.61
CA LEU A 19 14.42 -5.16 -3.42
C LEU A 19 15.16 -3.93 -2.93
N LEU A 20 14.95 -2.89 -3.72
CA LEU A 20 15.63 -1.61 -3.68
C LEU A 20 16.03 -1.25 -2.24
N LYS A 21 17.27 -0.78 -2.07
CA LYS A 21 17.66 0.12 -0.97
C LYS A 21 16.85 1.44 -1.02
N ASN A 22 15.59 1.38 -1.42
CA ASN A 22 14.68 2.48 -1.26
C ASN A 22 14.61 2.71 0.24
N LYS A 23 14.91 3.95 0.60
CA LYS A 23 14.62 4.56 1.89
C LYS A 23 13.11 4.42 2.12
N PHE A 24 12.60 3.21 2.37
CA PHE A 24 11.55 3.08 3.36
C PHE A 24 12.22 3.63 4.59
N ILE A 25 11.97 4.92 4.78
CA ILE A 25 12.27 5.62 5.99
C ILE A 25 11.45 4.82 7.02
N ILE A 26 12.10 3.84 7.64
CA ILE A 26 11.79 3.42 8.98
C ILE A 26 12.19 4.63 9.83
N THR A 27 11.50 5.75 9.65
CA THR A 27 11.25 6.58 10.79
C THR A 27 10.50 5.65 11.72
N ASN A 28 10.96 5.51 12.96
CA ASN A 28 10.21 4.89 14.06
C ASN A 28 8.83 5.57 14.31
N LYS A 29 8.31 6.34 13.36
CA LYS A 29 7.01 6.99 13.37
C LYS A 29 5.97 5.96 12.98
N ILE A 30 5.21 5.54 13.98
CA ILE A 30 3.97 4.80 13.81
C ILE A 30 3.10 5.55 12.79
N LEU A 31 2.69 4.87 11.72
CA LEU A 31 1.76 5.43 10.76
C LEU A 31 0.34 5.28 11.31
N TYR A 32 -0.31 6.41 11.57
CA TYR A 32 -1.66 6.46 12.11
C TYR A 32 -2.69 6.57 10.99
N SER A 33 -3.80 5.87 11.13
CA SER A 33 -4.89 5.87 10.14
C SER A 33 -5.91 6.99 10.40
N PHE A 34 -6.99 6.99 9.60
CA PHE A 34 -8.13 7.91 9.70
C PHE A 34 -8.82 7.91 11.08
N ASP A 35 -8.65 6.84 11.85
CA ASP A 35 -9.20 6.65 13.19
C ASP A 35 -8.21 6.99 14.33
N LYS A 36 -7.02 7.53 14.01
CA LYS A 36 -5.90 7.80 14.95
C LYS A 36 -5.31 6.55 15.61
N LYS A 37 -5.71 5.35 15.22
CA LYS A 37 -5.06 4.13 15.67
C LYS A 37 -3.89 3.82 14.75
N LYS A 38 -2.95 3.04 15.26
CA LYS A 38 -1.91 2.44 14.43
C LYS A 38 -2.58 1.68 13.28
N MET A 39 -2.05 1.85 12.07
CA MET A 39 -2.53 1.09 10.92
C MET A 39 -2.27 -0.40 11.13
N SER A 40 -3.32 -1.20 11.04
CA SER A 40 -3.23 -2.65 11.03
C SER A 40 -4.39 -3.26 10.25
N LYS A 41 -4.14 -4.44 9.67
CA LYS A 41 -5.17 -5.23 9.01
C LYS A 41 -6.29 -5.62 9.98
N THR A 42 -5.94 -5.92 11.23
CA THR A 42 -6.90 -6.28 12.29
C THR A 42 -7.88 -5.15 12.61
N ASN A 43 -7.40 -3.91 12.62
CA ASN A 43 -8.22 -2.73 12.86
C ASN A 43 -9.04 -2.32 11.63
N LYS A 44 -8.88 -2.99 10.48
CA LYS A 44 -9.51 -2.65 9.19
C LYS A 44 -9.33 -1.17 8.81
N ASN A 45 -8.20 -0.60 9.24
CA ASN A 45 -7.84 0.79 9.04
C ASN A 45 -6.55 0.91 8.20
N ASP A 46 -6.13 -0.16 7.52
CA ASP A 46 -4.97 -0.14 6.65
C ASP A 46 -5.30 0.36 5.24
N LEU A 47 -4.27 0.87 4.57
CA LEU A 47 -4.28 1.23 3.16
C LEU A 47 -3.32 0.26 2.47
N PHE A 48 -3.85 -0.59 1.61
CA PHE A 48 -3.01 -1.40 0.76
C PHE A 48 -2.43 -0.53 -0.35
N ILE A 49 -1.11 -0.36 -0.37
CA ILE A 49 -0.40 0.61 -1.20
C ILE A 49 -0.55 0.32 -2.70
N PHE A 50 -0.72 -0.94 -3.08
CA PHE A 50 -0.95 -1.34 -4.48
C PHE A 50 -2.43 -1.29 -4.90
N SER A 51 -3.31 -0.77 -4.04
CA SER A 51 -4.72 -0.59 -4.39
C SER A 51 -4.88 0.31 -5.63
N ASN A 52 -6.02 0.15 -6.30
CA ASN A 52 -6.40 1.08 -7.36
C ASN A 52 -6.61 2.52 -6.82
N PHE A 53 -6.59 3.50 -7.73
CA PHE A 53 -6.80 4.91 -7.38
C PHE A 53 -8.11 5.14 -6.60
N LYS A 54 -9.22 4.51 -7.02
CA LYS A 54 -10.53 4.66 -6.37
C LYS A 54 -10.50 4.25 -4.90
N LYS A 55 -9.82 3.14 -4.56
CA LYS A 55 -9.66 2.63 -3.20
C LYS A 55 -8.75 3.52 -2.36
N ILE A 56 -7.66 4.03 -2.93
CA ILE A 56 -6.79 5.01 -2.26
C ILE A 56 -7.60 6.26 -1.92
N PHE A 57 -8.33 6.81 -2.89
CA PHE A 57 -9.17 7.99 -2.70
C PHE A 57 -10.29 7.76 -1.67
N PHE A 58 -10.97 6.62 -1.73
CA PHE A 58 -12.00 6.25 -0.77
C PHE A 58 -11.45 6.11 0.64
N PHE A 59 -10.26 5.50 0.80
CA PHE A 59 -9.58 5.43 2.08
C PHE A 59 -9.29 6.83 2.65
N LEU A 60 -8.72 7.72 1.82
CA LEU A 60 -8.45 9.09 2.24
C LEU A 60 -9.74 9.84 2.63
N LYS A 61 -10.85 9.62 1.93
CA LYS A 61 -12.15 10.21 2.30
C LYS A 61 -12.67 9.81 3.69
N LYS A 62 -12.20 8.69 4.28
CA LYS A 62 -12.65 8.25 5.62
C LYS A 62 -12.19 9.16 6.76
N PHE A 63 -11.16 9.97 6.54
CA PHE A 63 -10.75 10.98 7.52
C PHE A 63 -11.86 12.04 7.65
N LYS A 64 -12.35 12.33 8.85
CA LYS A 64 -13.42 13.35 8.99
C LYS A 64 -12.86 14.76 8.73
N ASN A 65 -13.63 15.63 8.09
CA ASN A 65 -13.21 17.01 7.79
C ASN A 65 -13.49 17.96 8.95
N THR A 66 -12.49 18.25 9.78
CA THR A 66 -12.52 19.34 10.78
C THR A 66 -11.18 20.10 10.80
N LYS A 67 -11.11 21.32 11.37
CA LYS A 67 -9.84 22.07 11.48
C LYS A 67 -8.71 21.24 12.13
N LYS A 68 -9.00 20.50 13.20
CA LYS A 68 -8.04 19.59 13.86
C LYS A 68 -7.66 18.39 12.97
N LYS A 69 -8.59 17.86 12.18
CA LYS A 69 -8.36 16.68 11.31
C LYS A 69 -7.75 17.02 9.96
N LYS A 70 -7.86 18.27 9.49
CA LYS A 70 -7.10 18.80 8.37
C LYS A 70 -5.59 18.49 8.54
N ASN A 71 -5.04 18.73 9.72
CA ASN A 71 -3.65 18.39 10.02
C ASN A 71 -3.34 16.88 9.92
N GLN A 72 -4.31 15.99 10.13
CA GLN A 72 -4.08 14.53 10.02
C GLN A 72 -3.83 14.10 8.58
N TYR A 73 -4.57 14.66 7.62
CA TYR A 73 -4.30 14.44 6.20
C TYR A 73 -2.89 14.86 5.84
N LEU A 74 -2.47 16.03 6.31
CA LEU A 74 -1.14 16.54 6.06
C LEU A 74 -0.06 15.64 6.70
N ILE A 75 -0.26 15.21 7.95
CA ILE A 75 0.67 14.32 8.66
C ILE A 75 0.77 12.96 7.93
N PHE A 76 -0.36 12.35 7.58
CA PHE A 76 -0.41 11.09 6.84
C PHE A 76 0.26 11.23 5.47
N SER A 77 -0.03 12.33 4.75
CA SER A 77 0.56 12.58 3.44
C SER A 77 2.06 12.78 3.54
N LEU A 78 2.55 13.53 4.54
CA LEU A 78 3.98 13.74 4.78
C LEU A 78 4.70 12.48 5.25
N SER A 79 4.01 11.57 5.97
CA SER A 79 4.60 10.30 6.39
C SER A 79 4.76 9.29 5.25
N ILE A 80 3.94 9.41 4.19
CA ILE A 80 4.04 8.57 2.99
C ILE A 80 4.91 9.22 1.92
N LEU A 81 4.79 10.54 1.78
CA LEU A 81 5.40 11.34 0.73
C LEU A 81 6.22 12.44 1.41
N THR A 82 7.52 12.23 1.55
CA THR A 82 8.46 13.23 2.08
C THR A 82 8.63 14.37 1.08
N ASN A 83 7.61 15.23 0.93
CA ASN A 83 7.56 16.26 -0.09
C ASN A 83 7.02 17.58 0.48
N ASN A 84 7.88 18.60 0.54
CA ASN A 84 7.53 19.94 1.02
C ASN A 84 6.44 20.63 0.18
N TYR A 85 6.27 20.27 -1.09
CA TYR A 85 5.19 20.77 -1.94
C TYR A 85 3.80 20.38 -1.41
N ILE A 86 3.68 19.22 -0.75
CA ILE A 86 2.42 18.76 -0.16
C ILE A 86 1.95 19.72 0.93
N LYS A 87 2.88 20.22 1.75
CA LYS A 87 2.56 21.21 2.81
C LYS A 87 2.00 22.49 2.21
N LYS A 88 2.66 23.04 1.18
CA LYS A 88 2.19 24.25 0.48
C LYS A 88 0.83 24.04 -0.19
N PHE A 89 0.62 22.88 -0.82
CA PHE A 89 -0.63 22.55 -1.50
C PHE A 89 -1.81 22.39 -0.52
N PHE A 90 -1.56 21.79 0.66
CA PHE A 90 -2.57 21.55 1.68
C PHE A 90 -3.25 22.83 2.19
N PHE A 91 -2.46 23.87 2.45
CA PHE A 91 -3.00 25.13 2.99
C PHE A 91 -3.69 26.00 1.93
N LYS A 92 -3.37 25.82 0.64
CA LYS A 92 -3.87 26.68 -0.46
C LYS A 92 -5.14 26.19 -1.14
N LYS A 93 -5.51 24.92 -1.01
CA LYS A 93 -6.60 24.30 -1.80
C LYS A 93 -7.73 23.74 -0.94
N LYS A 94 -8.92 23.60 -1.56
CA LYS A 94 -10.06 22.89 -0.95
C LYS A 94 -9.67 21.44 -0.65
N ILE A 95 -10.16 20.89 0.46
CA ILE A 95 -9.77 19.55 0.94
C ILE A 95 -10.03 18.45 -0.11
N ASN A 96 -11.14 18.52 -0.84
CA ASN A 96 -11.45 17.51 -1.88
C ASN A 96 -10.40 17.51 -3.01
N ILE A 97 -9.92 18.69 -3.41
CA ILE A 97 -8.86 18.83 -4.42
C ILE A 97 -7.54 18.29 -3.85
N PHE A 98 -7.25 18.57 -2.58
CA PHE A 98 -6.10 18.00 -1.89
C PHE A 98 -6.14 16.46 -1.90
N LEU A 99 -7.28 15.85 -1.56
CA LEU A 99 -7.44 14.40 -1.51
C LEU A 99 -7.24 13.73 -2.87
N LEU A 100 -7.81 14.33 -3.94
CA LEU A 100 -7.59 13.84 -5.30
C LEU A 100 -6.09 13.85 -5.64
N LYS A 101 -5.41 14.97 -5.41
CA LYS A 101 -3.99 15.09 -5.74
C LYS A 101 -3.09 14.16 -4.92
N ILE A 102 -3.35 14.01 -3.63
CA ILE A 102 -2.59 13.05 -2.81
C ILE A 102 -2.85 11.62 -3.26
N SER A 103 -4.10 11.28 -3.62
CA SER A 103 -4.41 9.95 -4.15
C SER A 103 -3.64 9.65 -5.43
N GLU A 104 -3.55 10.62 -6.34
CA GLU A 104 -2.74 10.49 -7.56
C GLU A 104 -1.27 10.28 -7.23
N ILE A 105 -0.71 11.11 -6.35
CA ILE A 105 0.72 11.02 -6.02
C ILE A 105 1.03 9.67 -5.36
N ILE A 106 0.21 9.21 -4.41
CA ILE A 106 0.38 7.88 -3.81
C ILE A 106 0.30 6.80 -4.90
N TYR A 107 -0.71 6.85 -5.77
CA TYR A 107 -0.87 5.86 -6.84
C TYR A 107 0.36 5.80 -7.76
N TYR A 108 0.85 6.94 -8.24
CA TYR A 108 1.98 7.00 -9.16
C TYR A 108 3.31 6.66 -8.50
N ASN A 109 3.54 7.05 -7.25
CA ASN A 109 4.77 6.72 -6.52
C ASN A 109 5.00 5.21 -6.39
N PHE A 110 3.93 4.43 -6.34
CA PHE A 110 4.00 2.97 -6.21
C PHE A 110 3.67 2.22 -7.50
N PHE A 111 3.48 2.92 -8.63
CA PHE A 111 3.03 2.31 -9.88
C PHE A 111 4.04 1.29 -10.43
N SER A 112 5.33 1.61 -10.43
CA SER A 112 6.38 0.69 -10.89
C SER A 112 6.44 -0.57 -10.03
N LEU A 113 6.40 -0.42 -8.70
CA LEU A 113 6.37 -1.53 -7.75
C LEU A 113 5.11 -2.38 -7.88
N LYS A 114 3.95 -1.74 -8.10
CA LYS A 114 2.67 -2.39 -8.38
C LYS A 114 2.75 -3.26 -9.64
N TYR A 115 3.39 -2.78 -10.70
CA TYR A 115 3.57 -3.54 -11.93
C TYR A 115 4.41 -4.80 -11.71
N PHE A 116 5.54 -4.69 -11.00
CA PHE A 116 6.35 -5.86 -10.64
C PHE A 116 5.56 -6.84 -9.77
N PHE A 117 4.86 -6.35 -8.74
CA PHE A 117 4.02 -7.15 -7.86
C PHE A 117 2.97 -7.96 -8.65
N LEU A 118 2.30 -7.34 -9.60
CA LEU A 118 1.33 -7.99 -10.48
C LEU A 118 1.94 -9.09 -11.35
N LYS A 119 3.10 -8.81 -11.98
CA LYS A 119 3.84 -9.84 -12.71
C LYS A 119 4.14 -11.03 -11.82
N TYR A 120 4.62 -10.81 -10.60
CA TYR A 120 4.92 -11.88 -9.66
C TYR A 120 3.69 -12.68 -9.25
N ILE A 121 2.54 -12.05 -8.97
CA ILE A 121 1.30 -12.79 -8.70
C ILE A 121 0.94 -13.72 -9.86
N LYS A 122 1.06 -13.23 -11.10
CA LYS A 122 0.77 -14.05 -12.28
C LYS A 122 1.73 -15.25 -12.40
N PHE A 123 2.99 -15.08 -11.99
CA PHE A 123 3.99 -16.16 -11.96
C PHE A 123 3.83 -17.10 -10.75
N ILE A 124 3.32 -16.61 -9.62
CA ILE A 124 3.03 -17.43 -8.44
C ILE A 124 2.05 -18.55 -8.79
N ASN A 125 1.05 -18.28 -9.64
CA ASN A 125 0.19 -19.35 -10.16
C ASN A 125 1.01 -20.46 -10.82
N LYS A 126 1.96 -20.13 -11.69
CA LYS A 126 2.80 -21.14 -12.37
C LYS A 126 3.68 -21.92 -11.39
N ILE A 127 4.23 -21.25 -10.38
CA ILE A 127 5.11 -21.89 -9.38
C ILE A 127 4.31 -22.83 -8.47
N ILE A 128 3.12 -22.40 -8.03
CA ILE A 128 2.29 -23.21 -7.14
C ILE A 128 1.64 -24.38 -7.89
N PHE A 129 1.16 -24.18 -9.12
CA PHE A 129 0.68 -25.28 -9.96
C PHE A 129 1.73 -26.38 -10.09
N LYS A 130 3.03 -26.02 -10.19
CA LYS A 130 4.13 -26.98 -10.29
C LYS A 130 4.40 -27.74 -8.97
N LEU A 131 4.13 -27.14 -7.81
CA LEU A 131 4.40 -27.75 -6.50
C LEU A 131 3.24 -28.59 -5.97
N ASN A 132 1.98 -28.31 -6.35
CA ASN A 132 0.78 -28.92 -5.77
C ASN A 132 -0.23 -29.40 -6.84
N PHE A 133 0.24 -30.16 -7.85
CA PHE A 133 -0.62 -30.62 -8.95
C PHE A 133 -1.85 -31.44 -8.49
N ASN A 134 -1.79 -32.08 -7.31
CA ASN A 134 -2.82 -33.03 -6.85
C ASN A 134 -3.76 -32.50 -5.74
N ASN A 135 -3.65 -31.25 -5.30
CA ASN A 135 -4.47 -30.74 -4.20
C ASN A 135 -5.47 -29.65 -4.66
N ASN A 136 -6.60 -30.11 -5.22
CA ASN A 136 -7.67 -29.25 -5.75
C ASN A 136 -8.22 -28.25 -4.73
N TYR A 137 -8.28 -28.63 -3.45
CA TYR A 137 -8.77 -27.74 -2.39
C TYR A 137 -7.84 -26.54 -2.18
N LEU A 138 -6.52 -26.77 -2.14
CA LEU A 138 -5.54 -25.69 -2.03
C LEU A 138 -5.52 -24.80 -3.27
N ASN A 139 -5.67 -25.37 -4.47
CA ASN A 139 -5.74 -24.59 -5.71
C ASN A 139 -6.95 -23.64 -5.72
N ASN A 140 -8.11 -24.08 -5.22
CA ASN A 140 -9.30 -23.23 -5.13
C ASN A 140 -9.11 -22.06 -4.16
N ILE A 141 -8.53 -22.29 -2.98
CA ILE A 141 -8.24 -21.22 -2.01
C ILE A 141 -7.27 -20.19 -2.60
N LEU A 142 -6.24 -20.66 -3.29
CA LEU A 142 -5.23 -19.78 -3.90
C LEU A 142 -5.83 -18.94 -5.03
N ASN A 143 -6.57 -19.56 -5.94
CA ASN A 143 -7.24 -18.86 -7.03
C ASN A 143 -8.22 -17.80 -6.50
N TYR A 144 -8.99 -18.14 -5.46
CA TYR A 144 -9.88 -17.17 -4.80
C TYR A 144 -9.11 -15.97 -4.23
N ASN A 145 -8.01 -16.22 -3.51
CA ASN A 145 -7.18 -15.16 -2.94
C ASN A 145 -6.52 -14.29 -4.02
N ILE A 146 -6.05 -14.89 -5.12
CA ILE A 146 -5.44 -14.17 -6.23
C ILE A 146 -6.46 -13.32 -6.96
N ASN A 147 -7.66 -13.86 -7.24
CA ASN A 147 -8.75 -13.08 -7.83
C ASN A 147 -9.16 -11.91 -6.92
N ASN A 148 -9.23 -12.13 -5.61
CA ASN A 148 -9.45 -11.03 -4.66
C ASN A 148 -8.36 -9.96 -4.77
N ILE A 149 -7.08 -10.35 -4.82
CA ILE A 149 -5.98 -9.40 -4.95
C ILE A 149 -6.07 -8.64 -6.29
N LEU A 150 -6.34 -9.32 -7.40
CA LEU A 150 -6.51 -8.70 -8.72
C LEU A 150 -7.64 -7.66 -8.72
N ASN A 151 -8.81 -8.03 -8.17
CA ASN A 151 -9.95 -7.13 -7.96
C ASN A 151 -9.59 -5.93 -7.07
N TYR A 152 -8.67 -6.10 -6.11
CA TYR A 152 -8.21 -4.99 -5.27
C TYR A 152 -7.32 -3.99 -6.00
N ILE A 153 -6.63 -4.44 -7.04
CA ILE A 153 -5.59 -3.71 -7.75
C ILE A 153 -6.17 -3.02 -9.01
N ASN A 154 -7.37 -3.41 -9.46
CA ASN A 154 -7.92 -3.13 -10.80
C ASN A 154 -6.97 -3.61 -11.89
N LEU A 155 -6.78 -4.93 -11.98
CA LEU A 155 -6.76 -5.57 -13.29
C LEU A 155 -8.17 -6.13 -13.54
#